data_AF-A0A519YHQ5-F1
#
_entry.id   AF-A0A519YHQ5-F1
#
_cell.length_a   1.000
_cell.length_b   1.000
_cell.length_c   1.000
_cell.angle_alpha   90.00
_cell.angle_beta   90.00
_cell.angle_gamma   90.00
#
_symmetry.space_group_name_H-M   'P 1'
#
loop_
_entity.id
_entity.type
_entity.pdbx_description
1 polymer ?
#
loop_
_entity_poly.entity_id
_entity_poly.type
_entity_poly.pdbx_seq_one_letter_code
_entity_poly.pdbx_strand_id
1 'polypeptide(L)'
;MTMQIPGSEIFSSRPIDPDELSRSLPPSLPVHTVTQEQIDDLDPLTYEVIRHRLWSVTDEMGEALKRMSGSPIVTDANDFDFAISDEIGQEVQVGLYNTMLVGAVDLAIYWTLQHRATNPGITEGDMFLCNDPWVGGGLHQSDVIVYQPIFHEGKLFAWTSAIC
;
A
#
# COMPACT_ATOMS: atom_id res chain seq x y z
N MET A 1 38.73 4.60 11.10
CA MET A 1 38.09 4.14 9.85
C MET A 1 36.66 3.81 10.19
N THR A 2 35.70 4.49 9.59
CA THR A 2 34.28 4.12 9.70
C THR A 2 34.09 2.82 8.92
N MET A 3 33.63 1.77 9.59
CA MET A 3 33.28 0.52 8.94
C MET A 3 32.00 0.77 8.14
N GLN A 4 32.06 0.54 6.83
CA GLN A 4 30.91 0.66 5.95
C GLN A 4 30.02 -0.57 6.16
N ILE A 5 28.73 -0.36 6.43
CA ILE A 5 27.77 -1.44 6.64
C ILE A 5 27.28 -1.88 5.26
N PRO A 6 27.51 -3.12 4.81
CA PRO A 6 27.04 -3.58 3.51
C PRO A 6 25.52 -3.38 3.36
N GLY A 7 25.10 -2.70 2.29
CA GLY A 7 23.71 -2.31 2.04
C GLY A 7 23.40 -0.86 2.42
N SER A 8 24.29 -0.17 3.15
CA SER A 8 24.10 1.25 3.50
C SER A 8 24.48 2.22 2.37
N GLU A 9 24.92 1.71 1.22
CA GLU A 9 25.33 2.51 0.05
C GLU A 9 24.13 3.09 -0.71
N ILE A 10 23.00 2.39 -0.65
CA ILE A 10 21.78 2.73 -1.37
C ILE A 10 20.60 2.51 -0.43
N PHE A 11 19.96 3.60 -0.01
CA PHE A 11 18.65 3.51 0.63
C PHE A 11 17.63 3.05 -0.41
N SER A 12 16.92 1.95 -0.13
CA SER A 12 15.83 1.47 -0.98
C SER A 12 14.56 2.32 -0.81
N SER A 13 14.44 3.03 0.31
CA SER A 13 13.41 4.05 0.57
C SER A 13 13.68 5.34 -0.21
N ARG A 14 13.51 5.31 -1.54
CA ARG A 14 13.61 6.48 -2.41
C ARG A 14 12.28 6.73 -3.11
N PRO A 15 11.95 8.00 -3.41
CA PRO A 15 10.83 8.30 -4.29
C PRO A 15 11.00 7.57 -5.61
N ILE A 16 9.93 6.95 -6.08
CA ILE A 16 9.86 6.26 -7.36
C ILE A 16 8.96 7.09 -8.28
N ASP A 17 9.35 7.20 -9.54
CA ASP A 17 8.50 7.77 -10.58
C ASP A 17 7.37 6.75 -10.89
N PRO A 18 6.09 7.08 -10.64
CA PRO A 18 4.98 6.15 -10.84
C PRO A 18 4.85 5.69 -12.29
N ASP A 19 5.16 6.56 -13.26
CA ASP A 19 5.10 6.23 -14.69
C ASP A 19 6.23 5.30 -15.11
N GLU A 20 7.41 5.44 -14.50
CA GLU A 20 8.52 4.51 -14.70
C GLU A 20 8.19 3.13 -14.10
N LEU A 21 7.66 3.10 -12.87
CA LEU A 21 7.25 1.87 -12.22
C LEU A 21 6.20 1.12 -13.05
N SER A 22 5.15 1.81 -13.47
CA SER A 22 4.08 1.25 -14.30
C SER A 22 4.62 0.61 -15.59
N ARG A 23 5.54 1.29 -16.29
CA ARG A 23 6.18 0.77 -17.52
C ARG A 23 7.12 -0.40 -17.28
N SER A 24 7.66 -0.54 -16.07
CA SER A 24 8.57 -1.63 -15.70
C SER A 24 7.86 -2.95 -15.39
N LEU A 25 6.55 -2.92 -15.16
CA LEU A 25 5.78 -4.10 -14.79
C LEU A 25 5.74 -5.15 -15.91
N PRO A 26 5.81 -6.45 -15.57
CA PRO A 26 5.77 -7.50 -16.57
C PRO A 26 4.38 -7.59 -17.22
N PRO A 27 4.27 -7.99 -18.50
CA PRO A 27 2.99 -8.14 -19.18
C PRO A 27 2.01 -9.13 -18.52
N SER A 28 2.53 -10.00 -17.65
CA SER A 28 1.73 -10.94 -16.85
C SER A 28 0.94 -10.27 -15.72
N LEU A 29 1.26 -9.03 -15.37
CA LEU A 29 0.56 -8.23 -14.36
C LEU A 29 -0.01 -6.96 -15.02
N PRO A 30 -1.13 -7.09 -15.77
CA PRO A 30 -1.77 -5.91 -16.33
C PRO A 30 -2.37 -5.06 -15.20
N VAL A 31 -2.09 -3.77 -15.24
CA VAL A 31 -2.72 -2.78 -14.33
C VAL A 31 -3.96 -2.19 -14.98
N HIS A 32 -4.93 -1.85 -14.15
CA HIS A 32 -6.05 -1.03 -14.54
C HIS A 32 -5.56 0.41 -14.76
N THR A 33 -6.15 1.11 -15.71
CA THR A 33 -5.75 2.47 -16.08
C THR A 33 -6.99 3.23 -16.53
N VAL A 34 -7.06 4.51 -16.17
CA VAL A 34 -8.10 5.43 -16.62
C VAL A 34 -7.52 6.45 -17.59
N THR A 35 -8.30 6.89 -18.58
CA THR A 35 -7.89 7.96 -19.49
C THR A 35 -8.19 9.33 -18.90
N GLN A 36 -7.50 10.37 -19.37
CA GLN A 36 -7.80 11.75 -18.96
C GLN A 36 -9.24 12.15 -19.31
N GLU A 37 -9.77 11.70 -20.45
CA GLU A 37 -11.17 11.92 -20.83
C GLU A 37 -12.14 11.32 -19.80
N GLN A 38 -11.89 10.10 -19.31
CA GLN A 38 -12.70 9.50 -18.25
C GLN A 38 -12.64 10.27 -16.92
N ILE A 39 -11.48 10.85 -16.60
CA ILE A 39 -11.31 11.70 -15.41
C ILE A 39 -12.10 13.00 -15.58
N ASP A 40 -12.00 13.64 -16.75
CA ASP A 40 -12.67 14.91 -17.03
C ASP A 40 -14.20 14.76 -17.11
N ASP A 41 -14.68 13.60 -17.57
CA ASP A 41 -16.10 13.25 -17.64
C ASP A 41 -16.67 12.71 -16.32
N LEU A 42 -15.85 12.55 -15.28
CA LEU A 42 -16.31 12.04 -13.99
C LEU A 42 -17.30 13.01 -13.34
N ASP A 43 -18.53 12.56 -13.14
CA ASP A 43 -19.56 13.31 -12.44
C ASP A 43 -19.10 13.67 -11.01
N PRO A 44 -19.04 14.97 -10.64
CA PRO A 44 -18.56 15.40 -9.33
C PRO A 44 -19.38 14.83 -8.15
N LEU A 45 -20.68 14.59 -8.34
CA LEU A 45 -21.51 13.97 -7.30
C LEU A 45 -21.09 12.52 -7.07
N THR A 46 -20.89 11.76 -8.14
CA THR A 46 -20.38 10.38 -8.07
C THR A 46 -19.01 10.35 -7.39
N TYR A 47 -18.10 11.26 -7.75
CA TYR A 47 -16.80 11.39 -7.09
C TYR A 47 -16.94 11.55 -5.56
N GLU A 48 -17.77 12.48 -5.09
CA GLU A 48 -17.96 12.70 -3.66
C GLU A 48 -18.58 11.49 -2.96
N VAL A 49 -19.55 10.81 -3.58
CA VAL A 49 -20.14 9.58 -3.03
C VAL A 49 -19.08 8.49 -2.87
N ILE A 50 -18.25 8.27 -3.88
CA ILE A 50 -17.19 7.25 -3.83
C ILE A 50 -16.11 7.64 -2.82
N ARG A 51 -15.67 8.90 -2.81
CA ARG A 51 -14.69 9.41 -1.84
C ARG A 51 -15.15 9.20 -0.40
N HIS A 52 -16.41 9.51 -0.09
CA HIS A 52 -16.98 9.26 1.24
C HIS A 52 -17.14 7.77 1.55
N ARG A 53 -17.40 6.94 0.52
CA ARG A 53 -17.46 5.49 0.71
C ARG A 53 -16.08 4.91 1.04
N LEU A 54 -15.02 5.34 0.36
CA LEU A 54 -13.64 4.94 0.65
C LEU A 54 -13.25 5.32 2.09
N TRP A 55 -13.57 6.53 2.53
CA TRP A 55 -13.38 6.91 3.94
C TRP A 55 -14.13 5.94 4.87
N SER A 56 -15.42 5.68 4.61
CA SER A 56 -16.21 4.76 5.46
C SER A 56 -15.59 3.35 5.51
N VAL A 57 -15.06 2.85 4.39
CA VAL A 57 -14.34 1.56 4.34
C VAL A 57 -13.12 1.59 5.24
N THR A 58 -12.30 2.64 5.16
CA THR A 58 -11.11 2.76 6.02
C THR A 58 -11.51 2.87 7.51
N ASP A 59 -12.57 3.57 7.87
CA ASP A 59 -13.06 3.60 9.25
C ASP A 59 -13.47 2.19 9.76
N GLU A 60 -14.19 1.42 8.94
CA GLU A 60 -14.56 0.03 9.22
C GLU A 60 -13.32 -0.89 9.35
N MET A 61 -12.29 -0.72 8.51
CA MET A 61 -11.03 -1.46 8.61
C MET A 61 -10.39 -1.30 9.99
N GLY A 62 -10.38 -0.06 10.50
CA GLY A 62 -9.78 0.22 11.80
C GLY A 62 -10.57 -0.31 12.98
N GLU A 63 -11.90 -0.20 12.94
CA GLU A 63 -12.73 -0.84 13.96
C GLU A 63 -12.53 -2.36 13.97
N ALA A 64 -12.46 -2.98 12.79
CA ALA A 64 -12.24 -4.42 12.67
C ALA A 64 -10.90 -4.83 13.27
N LEU A 65 -9.80 -4.14 12.92
CA LEU A 65 -8.46 -4.46 13.41
C LEU A 65 -8.36 -4.31 14.93
N LYS A 66 -8.89 -3.21 15.49
CA LYS A 66 -8.96 -3.01 16.94
C LYS A 66 -9.71 -4.12 17.66
N ARG A 67 -10.85 -4.54 17.12
CA ARG A 67 -11.65 -5.61 17.72
C ARG A 67 -10.95 -6.98 17.67
N MET A 68 -10.00 -7.18 16.76
CA MET A 68 -9.28 -8.45 16.57
C MET A 68 -7.91 -8.53 17.26
N SER A 69 -7.16 -7.43 17.36
CA SER A 69 -5.72 -7.46 17.71
C SER A 69 -5.41 -8.01 19.11
N GLY A 70 -6.22 -7.68 20.12
CA GLY A 70 -5.97 -8.06 21.52
C GLY A 70 -4.72 -7.41 22.16
N SER A 71 -3.91 -6.68 21.39
CA SER A 71 -2.76 -5.91 21.89
C SER A 71 -3.19 -4.54 22.40
N PRO A 72 -2.85 -4.15 23.65
CA PRO A 72 -3.11 -2.80 24.16
C PRO A 72 -2.49 -1.69 23.31
N ILE A 73 -1.41 -1.98 22.59
CA ILE A 73 -0.75 -1.05 21.68
C ILE A 73 -1.68 -0.68 20.51
N VAL A 74 -2.44 -1.65 20.01
CA VAL A 74 -3.44 -1.41 18.95
C VAL A 74 -4.77 -0.92 19.54
N THR A 75 -5.27 -1.53 20.61
CA THR A 75 -6.63 -1.25 21.12
C THR A 75 -6.72 0.08 21.86
N ASP A 76 -5.69 0.44 22.64
CA ASP A 76 -5.73 1.56 23.56
C ASP A 76 -4.80 2.69 23.11
N ALA A 77 -3.60 2.35 22.60
CA ALA A 77 -2.64 3.35 22.12
C ALA A 77 -2.85 3.77 20.66
N ASN A 78 -3.64 3.01 19.89
CA ASN A 78 -3.92 3.25 18.47
C ASN A 78 -2.68 3.29 17.57
N ASP A 79 -1.67 2.48 17.91
CA ASP A 79 -0.46 2.37 17.10
C ASP A 79 -0.67 1.34 16.00
N PHE A 80 -1.45 1.73 15.01
CA PHE A 80 -1.73 0.98 13.79
C PHE A 80 -2.34 1.95 12.78
N ASP A 81 -2.36 1.58 11.52
CA ASP A 81 -3.14 2.27 10.50
C ASP A 81 -3.40 1.35 9.30
N PHE A 82 -4.07 1.88 8.28
CA PHE A 82 -4.38 1.16 7.06
C PHE A 82 -4.53 2.15 5.91
N ALA A 83 -4.37 1.65 4.69
CA ALA A 83 -4.56 2.46 3.50
C ALA A 83 -5.18 1.65 2.36
N ILE A 84 -5.82 2.41 1.47
CA ILE A 84 -6.22 1.97 0.14
C ILE A 84 -5.30 2.71 -0.82
N SER A 85 -4.58 1.96 -1.63
CA SER A 85 -3.63 2.49 -2.62
C SER A 85 -4.10 2.13 -4.03
N ASP A 86 -3.70 2.92 -5.02
CA ASP A 86 -3.97 2.66 -6.44
C ASP A 86 -3.17 1.47 -6.97
N GLU A 87 -3.30 1.12 -8.25
CA GLU A 87 -2.64 -0.02 -8.90
C GLU A 87 -1.13 -0.09 -8.67
N ILE A 88 -0.48 1.08 -8.56
CA ILE A 88 0.97 1.23 -8.46
C ILE A 88 1.43 1.54 -7.04
N GLY A 89 0.52 1.62 -6.07
CA GLY A 89 0.82 1.78 -4.64
C GLY A 89 0.79 3.23 -4.15
N GLN A 90 0.28 4.19 -4.93
CA GLN A 90 0.05 5.54 -4.42
C GLN A 90 -1.19 5.57 -3.53
N GLU A 91 -1.10 6.23 -2.39
CA GLU A 91 -2.20 6.25 -1.42
C GLU A 91 -3.40 7.06 -1.91
N VAL A 92 -4.57 6.41 -1.94
CA VAL A 92 -5.86 7.00 -2.33
C VAL A 92 -6.63 7.43 -1.08
N GLN A 93 -6.66 6.58 -0.06
CA GLN A 93 -7.32 6.88 1.21
C GLN A 93 -6.52 6.26 2.37
N VAL A 94 -6.26 7.08 3.39
CA VAL A 94 -5.53 6.69 4.59
C VAL A 94 -6.48 6.71 5.78
N GLY A 95 -6.29 5.78 6.72
CA GLY A 95 -6.97 5.84 8.01
C GLY A 95 -6.56 7.06 8.85
N LEU A 96 -7.23 7.24 9.97
CA LEU A 96 -7.03 8.40 10.85
C LEU A 96 -6.44 8.00 12.21
N TYR A 97 -5.68 6.90 12.25
CA TYR A 97 -4.99 6.42 13.44
C TYR A 97 -3.55 6.95 13.45
N ASN A 98 -2.52 6.10 13.49
CA ASN A 98 -1.14 6.57 13.43
C ASN A 98 -0.67 6.71 11.97
N THR A 99 -0.97 7.87 11.37
CA THR A 99 -0.68 8.16 9.96
C THR A 99 0.82 8.16 9.62
N MET A 100 1.71 8.22 10.61
CA MET A 100 3.15 8.08 10.35
C MET A 100 3.49 6.67 9.82
N LEU A 101 2.73 5.65 10.21
CA LEU A 101 2.94 4.28 9.75
C LEU A 101 2.68 4.12 8.25
N VAL A 102 1.69 4.85 7.72
CA VAL A 102 1.32 4.77 6.29
C VAL A 102 2.40 5.36 5.38
N GLY A 103 3.27 6.22 5.91
CA GLY A 103 4.45 6.70 5.17
C GLY A 103 5.45 5.61 4.74
N ALA A 104 5.28 4.36 5.19
CA ALA A 104 6.10 3.21 4.78
C ALA A 104 5.32 2.14 3.99
N VAL A 105 4.01 2.33 3.77
CA VAL A 105 3.15 1.37 3.08
C VAL A 105 3.47 1.34 1.59
N ASP A 106 3.54 2.51 0.95
CA ASP A 106 3.83 2.66 -0.47
C ASP A 106 5.18 2.01 -0.84
N LEU A 107 6.21 2.19 -0.01
CA LEU A 107 7.53 1.58 -0.17
C LEU A 107 7.45 0.05 -0.26
N ALA A 108 6.64 -0.58 0.60
CA ALA A 108 6.46 -2.04 0.57
C ALA A 108 5.79 -2.51 -0.73
N ILE A 109 4.79 -1.76 -1.20
CA ILE A 109 4.08 -2.06 -2.46
C ILE A 109 5.02 -1.86 -3.65
N TYR A 110 5.74 -0.73 -3.71
CA TYR A 110 6.69 -0.44 -4.78
C TYR A 110 7.78 -1.51 -4.86
N TRP A 111 8.35 -1.90 -3.72
CA TRP A 111 9.37 -2.93 -3.67
C TRP A 111 8.83 -4.27 -4.17
N THR A 112 7.62 -4.63 -3.77
CA THR A 112 6.94 -5.86 -4.23
C THR A 112 6.66 -5.82 -5.73
N LEU A 113 6.17 -4.71 -6.26
CA LEU A 113 5.98 -4.53 -7.71
C LEU A 113 7.30 -4.70 -8.47
N GLN A 114 8.39 -4.11 -7.99
CA GLN A 114 9.71 -4.19 -8.65
C GLN A 114 10.34 -5.59 -8.57
N HIS A 115 10.20 -6.28 -7.44
CA HIS A 115 11.01 -7.48 -7.14
C HIS A 115 10.20 -8.78 -7.14
N ARG A 116 8.87 -8.72 -7.18
CA ARG A 116 8.00 -9.88 -7.05
C ARG A 116 6.99 -10.02 -8.19
N ALA A 117 6.71 -8.97 -8.97
CA ALA A 117 5.76 -9.04 -10.09
C ALA A 117 6.10 -10.10 -11.16
N THR A 118 7.39 -10.40 -11.38
CA THR A 118 7.81 -11.46 -12.32
C THR A 118 7.95 -12.83 -11.66
N ASN A 119 8.47 -12.87 -10.43
CA ASN A 119 8.69 -14.10 -9.67
C ASN A 119 8.60 -13.79 -8.16
N PRO A 120 7.67 -14.39 -7.41
CA PRO A 120 6.75 -15.49 -7.82
C PRO A 120 5.60 -15.05 -8.74
N GLY A 121 5.45 -13.76 -9.00
CA GLY A 121 4.24 -13.20 -9.61
C GLY A 121 3.35 -12.57 -8.54
N ILE A 122 2.37 -11.80 -8.98
CA ILE A 122 1.34 -11.20 -8.13
C ILE A 122 -0.01 -11.58 -8.76
N THR A 123 -0.86 -12.24 -7.99
CA THR A 123 -2.13 -12.79 -8.45
C THR A 123 -3.26 -12.48 -7.47
N GLU A 124 -4.50 -12.57 -7.96
CA GLU A 124 -5.69 -12.33 -7.14
C GLU A 124 -5.75 -13.32 -5.97
N GLY A 125 -5.96 -12.79 -4.76
CA GLY A 125 -6.00 -13.57 -3.53
C GLY A 125 -4.65 -13.76 -2.84
N ASP A 126 -3.55 -13.26 -3.42
CA ASP A 126 -2.27 -13.21 -2.72
C ASP A 126 -2.30 -12.25 -1.52
N MET A 127 -1.50 -12.57 -0.50
CA MET A 127 -1.27 -11.72 0.66
C MET A 127 0.23 -11.54 0.85
N PHE A 128 0.66 -10.32 1.09
CA PHE A 128 2.04 -9.96 1.35
C PHE A 128 2.22 -9.52 2.80
N LEU A 129 3.38 -9.81 3.36
CA LEU A 129 3.79 -9.43 4.70
C LEU A 129 5.18 -8.79 4.60
N CYS A 130 5.38 -7.64 5.22
CA CYS A 130 6.69 -6.99 5.28
C CYS A 130 6.92 -6.37 6.66
N ASN A 131 8.15 -6.45 7.15
CA ASN A 131 8.63 -5.73 8.33
C ASN A 131 10.11 -5.35 8.18
N ASP A 132 10.60 -5.34 6.93
CA ASP A 132 11.99 -5.00 6.64
C ASP A 132 12.12 -3.47 6.49
N PRO A 133 12.62 -2.78 7.53
CA PRO A 133 12.59 -1.32 7.61
C PRO A 133 13.43 -0.63 6.52
N TRP A 134 14.19 -1.38 5.72
CA TRP A 134 14.96 -0.84 4.61
C TRP A 134 14.15 -0.65 3.33
N VAL A 135 13.14 -1.48 3.12
CA VAL A 135 12.36 -1.54 1.87
C VAL A 135 10.88 -1.24 2.07
N GLY A 136 10.43 -1.06 3.31
CA GLY A 136 9.05 -0.77 3.68
C GLY A 136 8.70 -1.45 5.00
N GLY A 137 7.43 -1.81 5.21
CA GLY A 137 7.06 -2.62 6.37
C GLY A 137 7.02 -1.87 7.70
N GLY A 138 7.09 -0.54 7.66
CA GLY A 138 6.94 0.33 8.82
C GLY A 138 8.17 1.15 9.16
N LEU A 139 8.10 1.90 10.25
CA LEU A 139 9.12 2.85 10.69
C LEU A 139 10.26 2.14 11.43
N HIS A 140 9.96 0.99 12.02
CA HIS A 140 10.94 0.09 12.63
C HIS A 140 10.47 -1.36 12.57
N GLN A 141 11.37 -2.30 12.89
CA GLN A 141 11.14 -3.74 12.71
C GLN A 141 9.94 -4.32 13.50
N SER A 142 9.48 -3.65 14.56
CA SER A 142 8.28 -4.08 15.29
C SER A 142 7.00 -3.80 14.54
N ASP A 143 7.04 -2.85 13.60
CA ASP A 143 5.92 -2.55 12.73
C ASP A 143 5.86 -3.64 11.66
N VAL A 144 4.67 -4.13 11.38
CA VAL A 144 4.43 -5.18 10.41
C VAL A 144 3.26 -4.79 9.55
N ILE A 145 3.49 -4.71 8.24
CA ILE A 145 2.44 -4.50 7.26
C ILE A 145 1.96 -5.82 6.67
N VAL A 146 0.64 -5.99 6.60
CA VAL A 146 -0.05 -6.97 5.77
C VAL A 146 -0.75 -6.21 4.66
N TYR A 147 -0.59 -6.63 3.42
CA TYR A 147 -1.20 -5.96 2.28
C TYR A 147 -1.55 -6.95 1.17
N GLN A 148 -2.57 -6.63 0.39
CA GLN A 148 -3.08 -7.49 -0.67
C GLN A 148 -3.39 -6.69 -1.94
N PRO A 149 -3.12 -7.25 -3.12
CA PRO A 149 -3.59 -6.70 -4.37
C PRO A 149 -5.08 -6.98 -4.56
N ILE A 150 -5.80 -6.01 -5.08
CA ILE A 150 -7.19 -6.12 -5.48
C ILE A 150 -7.22 -6.17 -7.00
N PHE A 151 -7.84 -7.20 -7.56
CA PHE A 151 -8.01 -7.34 -9.01
C PHE A 151 -9.44 -7.02 -9.43
N HIS A 152 -9.59 -6.39 -10.59
CA HIS A 152 -10.87 -6.17 -11.26
C HIS A 152 -10.71 -6.51 -12.74
N GLU A 153 -11.60 -7.37 -13.26
CA GLU A 153 -11.54 -7.83 -14.66
C GLU A 153 -10.16 -8.40 -15.08
N GLY A 154 -9.51 -9.11 -14.15
CA GLY A 154 -8.20 -9.72 -14.39
C GLY A 154 -7.03 -8.73 -14.43
N LYS A 155 -7.23 -7.47 -14.02
CA LYS A 155 -6.19 -6.44 -13.90
C LYS A 155 -6.02 -6.01 -12.45
N LEU A 156 -4.79 -5.72 -12.05
CA LEU A 156 -4.50 -5.11 -10.75
C LEU A 156 -5.19 -3.74 -10.71
N PHE A 157 -6.05 -3.51 -9.72
CA PHE A 157 -6.89 -2.33 -9.60
C PHE A 157 -6.52 -1.45 -8.40
N ALA A 158 -6.11 -2.07 -7.30
CA ALA A 158 -5.77 -1.34 -6.08
C ALA A 158 -4.95 -2.24 -5.15
N TRP A 159 -4.52 -1.67 -4.03
CA TRP A 159 -4.03 -2.41 -2.88
C TRP A 159 -4.81 -2.01 -1.63
N THR A 160 -4.92 -2.95 -0.69
CA THR A 160 -5.30 -2.61 0.69
C THR A 160 -4.19 -3.05 1.62
N SER A 161 -3.94 -2.25 2.65
CA SER A 161 -2.89 -2.49 3.63
C SER A 161 -3.40 -2.27 5.04
N ALA A 162 -2.82 -2.99 5.99
CA ALA A 162 -2.94 -2.75 7.40
C ALA A 162 -1.55 -2.90 8.04
N ILE A 163 -1.18 -1.94 8.87
CA ILE A 163 0.11 -1.89 9.55
C ILE A 163 -0.12 -1.69 11.05
N CYS A 164 0.63 -2.41 11.87
CA CYS A 164 0.61 -2.36 13.33
C CYS A 164 2.03 -2.49 13.87
#